data_AF-A0A968H0S8-F1
#
_entry.id   AF-A0A968H0S8-F1
#
_cell.length_a   1.000
_cell.length_b   1.000
_cell.length_c   1.000
_cell.angle_alpha   90.00
_cell.angle_beta   90.00
_cell.angle_gamma   90.00
#
_symmetry.space_group_name_H-M   'P 1'
#
loop_
_entity.id
_entity.type
_entity.pdbx_description
1 polymer ?
#
loop_
_entity_poly.entity_id
_entity_poly.type
_entity_poly.pdbx_seq_one_letter_code
_entity_poly.pdbx_strand_id
1 'polypeptide(L)'
;MNRGRITGPRAGIEAGRHGLGASGRPASRGRLLAALLVGLVAVVAPLGVAAQQDLPEPTAGDYVYDFAEVWTDATEGQAQQIAETIRARTQAVVVIVSWPTGLPHVTPDISLADAREIMRRWEIGRAGVDDGLVLLFDLDTTLRHGQVTLWAGDGFQDLYLNASERERIINNDMLPLAAAGDLDGALIAGLEHIDRVVQPGGNPERAAERIFNLAVAIIAIGFGLLVFGLFLRRWWLSGRDAPVPLIDDSVLLPTPPRGLTPAMATVLRRDRIDNEAFTSAMVDLGHRGLVTFRADEKDDKKVDVLLPPEPLVELPYLEARRRPLGVAEAALEAAIDRKAHTDASGWEVLTNETLRKGAGKELLDAFRKDLGRAAKAAGWYRDDPNRLAGRWQAIGISVIVVAAIAFGFFAFDASESSNLLLPGRELAAAALAIVAGRGVLIIVLSGRLVARTAAGSQALAMALAYRNTLRFELKNSHTVDEAVEHAQTRLPWITTPDLLTVWAVAFGLKDEMDDLIRETFREAERSGVTAWSPAWYVGSSGGSGWSGSGAAAVSGLGAAIGSISATASSSGGGGFGGGGGGGGGGGSSGGF
;
A
#
# COMPACT_ATOMS: atom_id res chain seq x y z
N MET A 1 -9.31 -10.13 58.22
CA MET A 1 -8.46 -11.01 59.07
C MET A 1 -7.40 -11.62 58.15
N ASN A 2 -6.16 -11.17 58.05
CA ASN A 2 -5.04 -11.01 59.01
C ASN A 2 -4.32 -12.32 59.41
N ARG A 3 -2.99 -12.31 59.18
CA ARG A 3 -1.85 -13.11 59.73
C ARG A 3 -1.60 -14.50 59.10
N GLY A 4 -0.36 -14.95 58.84
CA GLY A 4 1.02 -14.49 59.10
C GLY A 4 2.00 -15.45 58.36
N ARG A 5 3.13 -15.01 57.79
CA ARG A 5 4.47 -14.67 58.32
C ARG A 5 5.41 -15.89 58.60
N ILE A 6 6.61 -15.82 57.97
CA ILE A 6 7.99 -16.32 58.34
C ILE A 6 8.27 -17.85 58.37
N THR A 7 9.44 -18.45 58.03
CA THR A 7 10.84 -18.05 57.69
C THR A 7 11.61 -19.30 57.20
N GLY A 8 12.71 -19.16 56.46
CA GLY A 8 13.78 -20.18 56.32
C GLY A 8 15.06 -19.60 55.66
N PRO A 9 16.30 -19.89 56.11
CA PRO A 9 17.47 -19.03 55.87
C PRO A 9 18.57 -19.55 54.91
N ARG A 10 19.54 -18.65 54.68
CA ARG A 10 20.75 -18.60 53.81
C ARG A 10 21.81 -19.72 53.92
N ALA A 11 22.50 -19.97 52.80
CA ALA A 11 23.96 -20.13 52.60
C ALA A 11 24.20 -20.15 51.06
N GLY A 12 25.12 -19.44 50.40
CA GLY A 12 26.56 -19.25 50.62
C GLY A 12 27.32 -20.24 49.72
N ILE A 13 28.10 -19.78 48.72
CA ILE A 13 29.40 -20.33 48.24
C ILE A 13 29.85 -19.60 46.95
N GLU A 14 31.07 -19.06 47.02
CA GLU A 14 31.92 -18.51 45.96
C GLU A 14 33.04 -19.51 45.58
N ALA A 15 33.62 -19.28 44.39
CA ALA A 15 35.02 -19.55 43.98
C ALA A 15 35.44 -20.89 43.32
N GLY A 16 36.25 -20.76 42.25
CA GLY A 16 37.13 -21.80 41.65
C GLY A 16 37.37 -21.60 40.14
N ARG A 17 38.28 -20.73 39.67
CA ARG A 17 39.71 -20.94 39.24
C ARG A 17 40.04 -22.07 38.21
N HIS A 18 40.55 -21.61 37.05
CA HIS A 18 41.73 -22.02 36.24
C HIS A 18 41.99 -23.46 35.72
N GLY A 19 42.39 -23.52 34.43
CA GLY A 19 43.38 -24.47 33.84
C GLY A 19 42.95 -25.12 32.51
N LEU A 20 43.45 -24.71 31.34
CA LEU A 20 44.68 -25.16 30.62
C LEU A 20 44.46 -26.33 29.63
N GLY A 21 44.92 -26.20 28.39
CA GLY A 21 45.17 -27.34 27.48
C GLY A 21 45.15 -27.03 25.98
N ALA A 22 46.34 -26.98 25.37
CA ALA A 22 46.61 -26.61 23.97
C ALA A 22 46.58 -27.80 22.98
N SER A 23 46.44 -27.51 21.67
CA SER A 23 47.41 -27.85 20.58
C SER A 23 46.78 -27.93 19.17
N GLY A 24 47.52 -27.49 18.15
CA GLY A 24 47.36 -27.93 16.74
C GLY A 24 47.04 -26.88 15.66
N ARG A 25 48.05 -26.17 15.15
CA ARG A 25 48.10 -25.56 13.79
C ARG A 25 48.82 -26.57 12.84
N PRO A 26 48.96 -26.42 11.49
CA PRO A 26 48.90 -25.19 10.67
C PRO A 26 48.43 -25.33 9.19
N ALA A 27 48.28 -24.19 8.48
CA ALA A 27 48.83 -23.99 7.12
C ALA A 27 48.71 -22.51 6.70
N SER A 28 49.75 -22.03 6.04
CA SER A 28 50.09 -20.64 5.72
C SER A 28 50.31 -20.49 4.21
N ARG A 29 50.23 -19.25 3.70
CA ARG A 29 51.02 -18.63 2.59
C ARG A 29 50.26 -17.36 2.12
N GLY A 30 50.86 -16.19 1.94
CA GLY A 30 52.27 -15.79 1.95
C GLY A 30 52.41 -14.27 2.12
N ARG A 31 53.57 -13.89 2.65
CA ARG A 31 54.08 -12.53 2.90
C ARG A 31 54.60 -11.92 1.59
N LEU A 32 54.76 -10.59 1.56
CA LEU A 32 56.09 -9.98 1.38
C LEU A 32 56.11 -8.52 1.84
N LEU A 33 57.18 -8.22 2.58
CA LEU A 33 57.55 -6.98 3.27
C LEU A 33 58.30 -6.03 2.34
N ALA A 34 58.24 -4.72 2.63
CA ALA A 34 59.43 -3.88 2.65
C ALA A 34 59.17 -2.60 3.48
N ALA A 35 60.03 -2.37 4.46
CA ALA A 35 60.02 -1.24 5.37
C ALA A 35 60.65 0.01 4.73
N LEU A 36 60.17 1.20 5.11
CA LEU A 36 61.02 2.38 5.18
C LEU A 36 60.49 3.34 6.27
N LEU A 37 61.27 3.40 7.35
CA LEU A 37 61.20 4.38 8.43
C LEU A 37 61.79 5.70 7.92
N VAL A 38 61.00 6.78 7.90
CA VAL A 38 61.52 8.15 8.01
C VAL A 38 60.58 8.91 8.93
N GLY A 39 61.14 9.47 10.01
CA GLY A 39 60.42 10.22 11.02
C GLY A 39 59.83 11.50 10.44
N LEU A 40 58.55 11.74 10.75
CA LEU A 40 57.95 13.05 10.65
C LEU A 40 57.86 13.60 12.08
N VAL A 41 58.73 14.55 12.38
CA VAL A 41 58.60 15.46 13.51
C VAL A 41 57.24 16.14 13.36
N ALA A 42 56.32 15.88 14.29
CA ALA A 42 55.11 16.67 14.42
C ALA A 42 55.53 18.09 14.82
N VAL A 43 55.52 19.01 13.85
CA VAL A 43 55.47 20.44 14.15
C VAL A 43 54.11 20.66 14.81
N VAL A 44 54.09 20.63 16.14
CA VAL A 44 52.99 21.22 16.91
C VAL A 44 53.11 22.72 16.69
N ALA A 45 52.42 23.22 15.67
CA ALA A 45 52.11 24.64 15.62
C ALA A 45 51.25 24.93 16.86
N PRO A 46 51.55 25.96 17.66
CA PRO A 46 50.59 26.43 18.64
C PRO A 46 49.37 26.90 17.86
N LEU A 47 48.28 26.14 17.92
CA LEU A 47 46.96 26.68 17.65
C LEU A 47 46.80 27.82 18.65
N GLY A 48 46.82 29.05 18.15
CA GLY A 48 46.44 30.20 18.95
C GLY A 48 45.06 29.90 19.51
N VAL A 49 44.97 29.81 20.83
CA VAL A 49 43.70 29.93 21.53
C VAL A 49 43.23 31.34 21.22
N ALA A 50 42.37 31.50 20.22
CA ALA A 50 41.56 32.69 20.13
C ALA A 50 40.82 32.77 21.47
N ALA A 51 41.06 33.85 22.21
CA ALA A 51 40.37 34.08 23.47
C ALA A 51 38.88 34.01 23.18
N GLN A 52 38.22 32.98 23.71
CA GLN A 52 36.77 32.91 23.68
C GLN A 52 36.31 34.06 24.57
N GLN A 53 35.86 35.16 23.95
CA GLN A 53 35.25 36.24 24.70
C GLN A 53 34.02 35.65 25.38
N ASP A 54 34.04 35.62 26.71
CA ASP A 54 32.91 35.13 27.48
C ASP A 54 31.71 36.04 27.19
N LEU A 55 30.62 35.44 26.67
CA LEU A 55 29.36 36.14 26.44
C LEU A 55 28.90 36.78 27.77
N PRO A 56 28.77 38.11 27.84
CA PRO A 56 28.37 38.80 29.07
C PRO A 56 27.00 38.34 29.55
N GLU A 57 26.75 38.45 30.85
CA GLU A 57 25.42 38.19 31.41
C GLU A 57 24.45 39.31 30.96
N PRO A 58 23.20 38.98 30.60
CA PRO A 58 22.22 39.96 30.14
C PRO A 58 21.78 40.84 31.31
N THR A 59 21.59 42.14 31.05
CA THR A 59 21.10 43.10 32.03
C THR A 59 19.58 43.07 32.06
N ALA A 60 18.98 42.99 33.25
CA ALA A 60 17.54 42.94 33.38
C ALA A 60 16.88 44.25 32.92
N GLY A 61 16.16 44.20 31.81
CA GLY A 61 15.46 45.35 31.23
C GLY A 61 16.01 45.79 29.87
N ASP A 62 17.23 45.37 29.54
CA ASP A 62 17.88 45.71 28.27
C ASP A 62 17.64 44.61 27.24
N TYR A 63 17.27 45.00 26.03
CA TYR A 63 17.05 44.11 24.89
C TYR A 63 18.08 44.32 23.78
N VAL A 64 18.85 45.40 23.82
CA VAL A 64 19.87 45.76 22.83
C VAL A 64 21.25 45.66 23.45
N TYR A 65 22.14 44.91 22.81
CA TYR A 65 23.52 44.71 23.25
C TYR A 65 24.46 44.96 22.06
N ASP A 66 25.03 46.16 21.97
CA ASP A 66 25.99 46.53 20.92
C ASP A 66 27.44 46.28 21.36
N PHE A 67 27.91 45.03 21.29
CA PHE A 67 29.30 44.71 21.65
C PHE A 67 30.32 45.10 20.57
N ALA A 68 29.85 45.33 19.35
CA ALA A 68 30.67 45.71 18.21
C ALA A 68 30.78 47.23 18.00
N GLU A 69 30.03 48.02 18.77
CA GLU A 69 29.94 49.50 18.67
C GLU A 69 29.65 49.97 17.22
N VAL A 70 28.65 49.34 16.59
CA VAL A 70 28.30 49.58 15.18
C VAL A 70 27.05 50.43 14.97
N TRP A 71 26.25 50.64 16.01
CA TRP A 71 25.02 51.43 15.92
C TRP A 71 25.17 52.76 16.65
N THR A 72 24.33 53.72 16.27
CA THR A 72 24.26 55.00 17.00
C THR A 72 23.37 54.88 18.25
N ASP A 73 23.64 55.68 19.29
CA ASP A 73 22.79 55.78 20.49
C ASP A 73 21.30 56.00 20.17
N ALA A 74 21.00 56.71 19.07
CA ALA A 74 19.64 56.95 18.62
C ALA A 74 18.98 55.66 18.08
N THR A 75 19.73 54.88 17.31
CA THR A 75 19.31 53.58 16.77
C THR A 75 19.11 52.57 17.90
N GLU A 76 20.04 52.50 18.86
CA GLU A 76 19.93 51.62 20.02
C GLU A 76 18.68 51.96 20.85
N GLY A 77 18.45 53.24 21.13
CA GLY A 77 17.27 53.72 21.84
C GLY A 77 15.96 53.39 21.10
N GLN A 78 15.93 53.53 19.78
CA GLN A 78 14.76 53.17 18.97
C GLN A 78 14.53 51.65 18.96
N ALA A 79 15.58 50.86 18.80
CA ALA A 79 15.53 49.40 18.80
C ALA A 79 15.04 48.85 20.15
N GLN A 80 15.53 49.42 21.26
CA GLN A 80 15.07 49.13 22.61
C GLN A 80 13.57 49.43 22.77
N GLN A 81 13.12 50.60 22.29
CA GLN A 81 11.70 50.98 22.36
C GLN A 81 10.79 50.03 21.56
N ILE A 82 11.23 49.57 20.40
CA ILE A 82 10.47 48.58 19.59
C ILE A 82 10.37 47.25 20.34
N ALA A 83 11.49 46.74 20.89
CA ALA A 83 11.50 45.49 21.65
C ALA A 83 10.60 45.56 22.90
N GLU A 84 10.62 46.68 23.65
CA GLU A 84 9.73 46.93 24.78
C GLU A 84 8.25 46.98 24.36
N THR A 85 7.96 47.61 23.23
CA THR A 85 6.59 47.71 22.70
C THR A 85 6.06 46.32 22.33
N ILE A 86 6.88 45.50 21.65
CA ILE A 86 6.54 44.11 21.32
C ILE A 86 6.27 43.33 22.61
N ARG A 87 7.17 43.40 23.61
CA ARG A 87 6.99 42.70 24.89
C ARG A 87 5.74 43.16 25.63
N ALA A 88 5.47 44.46 25.68
CA ALA A 88 4.28 45.01 26.31
C ALA A 88 2.99 44.52 25.62
N ARG A 89 3.01 44.40 24.29
CA ARG A 89 1.86 44.00 23.47
C ARG A 89 1.61 42.49 23.45
N THR A 90 2.65 41.67 23.38
CA THR A 90 2.53 40.22 23.13
C THR A 90 3.20 39.33 24.18
N GLN A 91 3.98 39.90 25.10
CA GLN A 91 4.85 39.20 26.05
C GLN A 91 6.02 38.43 25.41
N ALA A 92 6.15 38.45 24.08
CA ALA A 92 7.29 37.87 23.39
C ALA A 92 8.54 38.71 23.65
N VAL A 93 9.70 38.05 23.71
CA VAL A 93 10.97 38.70 24.01
C VAL A 93 11.83 38.74 22.76
N VAL A 94 12.17 39.94 22.29
CA VAL A 94 13.10 40.14 21.17
C VAL A 94 14.39 40.69 21.75
N VAL A 95 15.52 40.02 21.47
CA VAL A 95 16.86 40.44 21.89
C VAL A 95 17.70 40.70 20.65
N ILE A 96 18.39 41.82 20.66
CA ILE A 96 19.21 42.36 19.57
C ILE A 96 20.65 42.38 20.04
N VAL A 97 21.54 41.74 19.28
CA VAL A 97 22.96 41.62 19.62
C VAL A 97 23.80 41.96 18.42
N SER A 98 24.78 42.84 18.57
CA SER A 98 25.92 42.92 17.66
C SER A 98 27.11 42.19 18.30
N TRP A 99 27.83 41.39 17.53
CA TRP A 99 28.92 40.57 18.06
C TRP A 99 30.17 40.68 17.17
N PRO A 100 31.31 41.13 17.72
CA PRO A 100 32.58 41.13 17.01
C PRO A 100 33.25 39.75 17.14
N THR A 101 33.09 38.88 16.14
CA THR A 101 33.61 37.50 16.19
C THR A 101 35.13 37.41 16.35
N GLY A 102 35.86 38.43 15.92
CA GLY A 102 37.31 38.38 15.77
C GLY A 102 37.77 37.43 14.65
N LEU A 103 36.85 36.91 13.83
CA LEU A 103 37.14 36.07 12.68
C LEU A 103 37.26 36.93 11.41
N PRO A 104 38.15 36.56 10.47
CA PRO A 104 38.31 37.30 9.22
C PRO A 104 37.09 37.15 8.29
N HIS A 105 36.29 36.09 8.44
CA HIS A 105 35.07 35.83 7.67
C HIS A 105 34.06 35.09 8.54
N VAL A 106 32.82 35.58 8.57
CA VAL A 106 31.71 34.96 9.30
C VAL A 106 30.86 34.14 8.33
N THR A 107 30.70 32.85 8.59
CA THR A 107 29.84 31.97 7.78
C THR A 107 28.43 31.87 8.36
N PRO A 108 27.41 31.57 7.52
CA PRO A 108 26.04 31.33 7.97
C PRO A 108 25.93 30.32 9.13
N ASP A 109 26.72 29.23 9.07
CA ASP A 109 26.71 28.17 10.08
C ASP A 109 27.22 28.64 11.45
N ILE A 110 28.25 29.50 11.46
CA ILE A 110 28.82 30.07 12.69
C ILE A 110 27.79 31.00 13.33
N SER A 111 27.27 31.95 12.55
CA SER A 111 26.29 32.92 13.06
C SER A 111 25.00 32.26 13.57
N LEU A 112 24.53 31.18 12.92
CA LEU A 112 23.40 30.38 13.40
C LEU A 112 23.70 29.63 14.70
N ALA A 113 24.92 29.11 14.86
CA ALA A 113 25.34 28.45 16.08
C ALA A 113 25.43 29.45 17.24
N ASP A 114 25.95 30.65 16.98
CA ASP A 114 26.11 31.71 17.97
C ASP A 114 24.76 32.28 18.41
N ALA A 115 23.85 32.56 17.47
CA ALA A 115 22.49 33.01 17.80
C ALA A 115 21.72 31.97 18.64
N ARG A 116 21.89 30.68 18.33
CA ARG A 116 21.30 29.59 19.12
C ARG A 116 21.90 29.53 20.53
N GLU A 117 23.20 29.72 20.66
CA GLU A 117 23.87 29.70 21.96
C GLU A 117 23.44 30.88 22.83
N ILE A 118 23.28 32.08 22.25
CA ILE A 118 22.71 33.25 22.93
C ILE A 118 21.30 32.95 23.43
N MET A 119 20.42 32.46 22.55
CA MET A 119 19.05 32.06 22.90
C MET A 119 19.01 31.09 24.09
N ARG A 120 19.88 30.09 24.08
CA ARG A 120 19.96 29.03 25.10
C ARG A 120 20.56 29.54 26.41
N ARG A 121 21.64 30.30 26.38
CA ARG A 121 22.35 30.76 27.59
C ARG A 121 21.59 31.84 28.33
N TRP A 122 20.96 32.75 27.59
CA TRP A 122 20.20 33.86 28.18
C TRP A 122 18.74 33.49 28.44
N GLU A 123 18.35 32.22 28.21
CA GLU A 123 17.00 31.70 28.41
C GLU A 123 15.93 32.62 27.80
N ILE A 124 16.15 33.04 26.56
CA ILE A 124 15.34 34.08 25.92
C ILE A 124 13.97 33.50 25.57
N GLY A 125 12.93 34.08 26.16
CA GLY A 125 11.55 33.63 26.00
C GLY A 125 10.95 33.09 27.31
N ARG A 126 9.63 32.94 27.34
CA ARG A 126 8.95 32.44 28.54
C ARG A 126 9.03 30.92 28.62
N ALA A 127 9.36 30.40 29.80
CA ALA A 127 9.44 28.96 30.04
C ALA A 127 8.15 28.23 29.63
N GLY A 128 8.28 27.25 28.74
CA GLY A 128 7.17 26.43 28.22
C GLY A 128 6.34 27.08 27.12
N VAL A 129 6.63 28.35 26.76
CA VAL A 129 6.06 29.03 25.59
C VAL A 129 7.12 29.21 24.51
N ASP A 130 8.39 29.45 24.88
CA ASP A 130 9.53 29.58 23.96
C ASP A 130 9.30 30.67 22.90
N ASP A 131 8.74 31.80 23.32
CA ASP A 131 8.41 32.98 22.51
C ASP A 131 9.54 34.02 22.44
N GLY A 132 10.78 33.55 22.40
CA GLY A 132 11.97 34.38 22.22
C GLY A 132 12.42 34.51 20.77
N LEU A 133 12.97 35.66 20.40
CA LEU A 133 13.63 35.93 19.13
C LEU A 133 14.99 36.60 19.39
N VAL A 134 16.05 36.07 18.78
CA VAL A 134 17.38 36.66 18.73
C VAL A 134 17.63 37.19 17.33
N LEU A 135 17.97 38.48 17.26
CA LEU A 135 18.45 39.15 16.06
C LEU A 135 19.93 39.46 16.26
N LEU A 136 20.79 38.76 15.54
CA LEU A 136 22.24 38.80 15.68
C LEU A 136 22.87 39.46 14.44
N PHE A 137 23.68 40.48 14.65
CA PHE A 137 24.63 41.02 13.68
C PHE A 137 26.02 40.49 14.03
N ASP A 138 26.45 39.46 13.31
CA ASP A 138 27.70 38.77 13.56
C ASP A 138 28.78 39.27 12.60
N LEU A 139 29.75 40.03 13.11
CA LEU A 139 30.65 40.87 12.31
C LEU A 139 32.06 40.30 12.26
N ASP A 140 32.71 40.48 11.11
CA ASP A 140 34.11 40.12 10.91
C ASP A 140 35.07 41.14 11.57
N THR A 141 36.38 40.90 11.48
CA THR A 141 37.41 41.79 12.03
C THR A 141 37.43 43.20 11.45
N THR A 142 36.76 43.44 10.31
CA THR A 142 36.67 44.75 9.67
C THR A 142 35.45 45.55 10.14
N LEU A 143 34.49 44.89 10.81
CA LEU A 143 33.19 45.44 11.23
C LEU A 143 32.35 46.01 10.06
N ARG A 144 32.69 45.62 8.82
CA ARG A 144 32.00 46.07 7.60
C ARG A 144 31.27 44.95 6.88
N HIS A 145 31.70 43.71 7.10
CA HIS A 145 31.10 42.52 6.53
C HIS A 145 30.72 41.57 7.66
N GLY A 146 29.68 40.77 7.44
CA GLY A 146 29.15 39.93 8.49
C GLY A 146 27.95 39.10 8.05
N GLN A 147 27.28 38.52 9.03
CA GLN A 147 26.03 37.78 8.87
C GLN A 147 24.95 38.42 9.74
N VAL A 148 23.76 38.60 9.16
CA VAL A 148 22.55 38.91 9.91
C VAL A 148 21.78 37.61 10.12
N THR A 149 21.49 37.28 11.38
CA THR A 149 20.81 36.04 11.76
C THR A 149 19.57 36.32 12.59
N LEU A 150 18.45 35.70 12.23
CA LEU A 150 17.23 35.66 13.04
C LEU A 150 17.01 34.23 13.56
N TRP A 151 17.10 34.05 14.86
CA TRP A 151 16.84 32.79 15.56
C TRP A 151 15.61 32.93 16.45
N ALA A 152 14.65 32.01 16.33
CA ALA A 152 13.37 32.06 17.03
C ALA A 152 13.16 30.77 17.80
N GLY A 153 12.60 30.88 19.01
CA GLY A 153 12.09 29.72 19.74
C GLY A 153 10.84 29.16 19.06
N ASP A 154 10.50 27.91 19.39
CA ASP A 154 9.42 27.16 18.72
C ASP A 154 8.07 27.89 18.82
N GLY A 155 7.73 28.46 19.98
CA GLY A 155 6.49 29.22 20.13
C GLY A 155 6.49 30.55 19.40
N PHE A 156 7.65 31.22 19.26
CA PHE A 156 7.76 32.43 18.45
C PHE A 156 7.59 32.12 16.96
N GLN A 157 8.20 31.03 16.51
CA GLN A 157 8.12 30.54 15.14
C GLN A 157 6.68 30.21 14.73
N ASP A 158 5.99 29.46 15.59
CA ASP A 158 4.65 28.97 15.31
C ASP A 158 3.63 30.10 15.26
N LEU A 159 3.74 31.07 16.18
CA LEU A 159 2.75 32.12 16.33
C LEU A 159 3.02 33.35 15.45
N TYR A 160 4.30 33.72 15.27
CA TYR A 160 4.68 34.98 14.63
C TYR A 160 5.48 34.77 13.35
N LEU A 161 6.62 34.08 13.39
CA LEU A 161 7.62 34.19 12.32
C LEU A 161 8.32 32.86 11.98
N ASN A 162 7.91 32.22 10.89
CA ASN A 162 8.48 30.93 10.47
C ASN A 162 9.84 31.13 9.77
N ALA A 163 10.56 30.03 9.55
CA ALA A 163 11.89 30.06 8.93
C ALA A 163 11.90 30.78 7.57
N SER A 164 10.92 30.51 6.71
CA SER A 164 10.83 31.15 5.38
C SER A 164 10.52 32.65 5.45
N GLU A 165 9.76 33.09 6.45
CA GLU A 165 9.43 34.51 6.65
C GLU A 165 10.62 35.29 7.18
N ARG A 166 11.36 34.73 8.15
CA ARG A 166 12.62 35.34 8.64
C ARG A 166 13.63 35.52 7.54
N GLU A 167 13.80 34.50 6.69
CA GLU A 167 14.69 34.59 5.55
C GLU A 167 14.26 35.68 4.56
N ARG A 168 12.95 35.85 4.33
CA ARG A 168 12.44 36.97 3.53
C ARG A 168 12.74 38.33 4.16
N ILE A 169 12.60 38.48 5.47
CA ILE A 169 12.94 39.73 6.17
C ILE A 169 14.43 40.04 6.02
N ILE A 170 15.29 39.05 6.25
CA ILE A 170 16.74 39.20 6.08
C ILE A 170 17.06 39.62 4.64
N ASN A 171 16.59 38.87 3.66
CA ASN A 171 16.97 39.06 2.26
C ASN A 171 16.39 40.32 1.62
N ASN A 172 15.15 40.70 1.98
CA ASN A 172 14.46 41.80 1.31
C ASN A 172 14.60 43.13 2.06
N ASP A 173 14.69 43.11 3.39
CA ASP A 173 14.63 44.33 4.20
C ASP A 173 16.00 44.67 4.81
N MET A 174 16.74 43.67 5.30
CA MET A 174 17.98 43.92 6.05
C MET A 174 19.23 43.92 5.15
N LEU A 175 19.45 42.87 4.36
CA LEU A 175 20.66 42.70 3.54
C LEU A 175 20.89 43.83 2.53
N PRO A 176 19.87 44.37 1.83
CA PRO A 176 20.11 45.46 0.87
C PRO A 176 20.70 46.72 1.53
N LEU A 177 20.32 47.00 2.78
CA LEU A 177 20.82 48.14 3.56
C LEU A 177 22.19 47.84 4.16
N ALA A 178 22.36 46.64 4.72
CA ALA A 178 23.64 46.20 5.29
C ALA A 178 24.75 46.15 4.22
N ALA A 179 24.45 45.65 3.02
CA ALA A 179 25.38 45.64 1.89
C ALA A 179 25.73 47.05 1.37
N ALA A 180 24.88 48.05 1.62
CA ALA A 180 25.15 49.45 1.33
C ALA A 180 25.98 50.13 2.44
N GLY A 181 26.29 49.42 3.53
CA GLY A 181 27.00 49.94 4.71
C GLY A 181 26.09 50.66 5.72
N ASP A 182 24.77 50.61 5.55
CA ASP A 182 23.79 51.21 6.46
C ASP A 182 23.28 50.16 7.46
N LEU A 183 24.08 49.91 8.51
CA LEU A 183 23.76 48.93 9.56
C LEU A 183 22.63 49.42 10.48
N ASP A 184 22.54 50.73 10.71
CA ASP A 184 21.44 51.34 11.47
C ASP A 184 20.11 51.13 10.73
N GLY A 185 20.07 51.45 9.44
CA GLY A 185 18.90 51.23 8.60
C GLY A 185 18.51 49.76 8.50
N ALA A 186 19.48 48.85 8.39
CA ALA A 186 19.24 47.41 8.34
C ALA A 186 18.58 46.88 9.62
N LEU A 187 19.05 47.33 10.80
CA LEU A 187 18.46 46.95 12.09
C LEU A 187 17.01 47.44 12.21
N ILE A 188 16.79 48.73 11.96
CA ILE A 188 15.46 49.34 12.13
C ILE A 188 14.46 48.76 11.12
N ALA A 189 14.84 48.57 9.85
CA ALA A 189 13.96 47.98 8.85
C ALA A 189 13.53 46.55 9.24
N GLY A 190 14.45 45.74 9.74
CA GLY A 190 14.15 44.40 10.25
C GLY A 190 13.20 44.44 11.45
N LEU A 191 13.46 45.31 12.43
CA LEU A 191 12.64 45.45 13.64
C LEU A 191 11.24 46.01 13.36
N GLU A 192 11.09 46.94 12.42
CA GLU A 192 9.78 47.47 12.01
C GLU A 192 8.93 46.41 11.33
N HIS A 193 9.54 45.54 10.51
CA HIS A 193 8.83 44.39 9.94
C HIS A 193 8.40 43.43 11.05
N ILE A 194 9.32 43.08 11.97
CA ILE A 194 9.03 42.21 13.11
C ILE A 194 7.89 42.79 13.98
N ASP A 195 7.88 44.09 14.26
CA ASP A 195 6.81 44.75 15.02
C ASP A 195 5.45 44.63 14.30
N ARG A 196 5.43 44.78 12.97
CA ARG A 196 4.20 44.66 12.18
C ARG A 196 3.59 43.26 12.28
N VAL A 197 4.43 42.22 12.24
CA VAL A 197 3.98 40.80 12.25
C VAL A 197 3.71 40.26 13.66
N VAL A 198 4.38 40.77 14.69
CA VAL A 198 4.20 40.31 16.09
C VAL A 198 3.01 41.02 16.75
N GLN A 199 1.79 40.58 16.46
CA GLN A 199 0.55 41.13 17.02
C GLN A 199 -0.10 40.19 18.07
N PRO A 200 -0.96 40.66 19.00
CA PRO A 200 -1.56 39.81 20.06
C PRO A 200 -2.31 38.56 19.58
N GLY A 201 -2.71 38.50 18.30
CA GLY A 201 -3.37 37.36 17.65
C GLY A 201 -2.47 36.52 16.73
N GLY A 202 -1.15 36.71 16.80
CA GLY A 202 -0.17 36.15 15.88
C GLY A 202 -0.05 36.95 14.58
N ASN A 203 0.67 36.39 13.60
CA ASN A 203 0.95 37.07 12.34
C ASN A 203 -0.35 37.39 11.56
N PRO A 204 -0.66 38.69 11.33
CA PRO A 204 -1.86 39.11 10.61
C PRO A 204 -1.81 38.75 9.12
N GLU A 205 -0.63 38.66 8.52
CA GLU A 205 -0.45 38.35 7.10
C GLU A 205 -0.87 36.91 6.79
N ARG A 206 -0.71 35.99 7.76
CA ARG A 206 -1.15 34.59 7.66
C ARG A 206 -2.68 34.42 7.75
N ALA A 207 -3.46 35.46 8.01
CA ALA A 207 -4.92 35.34 8.10
C ALA A 207 -5.55 34.94 6.75
N ALA A 208 -5.07 35.51 5.65
CA ALA A 208 -5.55 35.18 4.31
C ALA A 208 -5.22 33.74 3.91
N GLU A 209 -4.00 33.28 4.23
CA GLU A 209 -3.57 31.89 3.99
C GLU A 209 -4.40 30.88 4.77
N ARG A 210 -4.72 31.18 6.04
CA ARG A 210 -5.60 30.33 6.87
C ARG A 210 -6.99 30.19 6.26
N ILE A 211 -7.59 31.29 5.80
CA ILE A 211 -8.91 31.27 5.13
C ILE A 211 -8.84 30.47 3.84
N PHE A 212 -7.81 30.67 3.04
CA PHE A 212 -7.61 29.92 1.80
C PHE A 212 -7.46 28.41 2.06
N ASN A 213 -6.58 28.01 3.00
CA ASN A 213 -6.37 26.62 3.36
C ASN A 213 -7.65 25.97 3.92
N LEU A 214 -8.44 26.69 4.72
CA LEU A 214 -9.73 26.24 5.21
C LEU A 214 -10.74 26.03 4.05
N ALA A 215 -10.81 26.98 3.11
CA ALA A 215 -11.68 26.86 1.94
C ALA A 215 -11.32 25.63 1.10
N VAL A 216 -10.03 25.41 0.83
CA VAL A 216 -9.53 24.21 0.13
C VAL A 216 -9.92 22.94 0.88
N ALA A 217 -9.71 22.89 2.19
CA ALA A 217 -10.07 21.74 3.02
C ALA A 217 -11.59 21.44 2.97
N ILE A 218 -12.43 22.48 3.08
CA ILE A 218 -13.90 22.35 3.01
C ILE A 218 -14.33 21.84 1.64
N ILE A 219 -13.79 22.39 0.55
CA ILE A 219 -14.11 21.95 -0.82
C ILE A 219 -13.70 20.49 -1.02
N ALA A 220 -12.50 20.12 -0.60
CA ALA A 220 -12.01 18.74 -0.71
C ALA A 220 -12.90 17.76 0.08
N ILE A 221 -13.22 18.09 1.33
CA ILE A 221 -14.10 17.26 2.17
C ILE A 221 -15.49 17.17 1.55
N GLY A 222 -16.06 18.28 1.09
CA GLY A 222 -17.37 18.35 0.45
C GLY A 222 -17.45 17.51 -0.81
N PHE A 223 -16.43 17.57 -1.67
CA PHE A 223 -16.32 16.71 -2.85
C PHE A 223 -16.24 15.22 -2.46
N GLY A 224 -15.40 14.86 -1.49
CA GLY A 224 -15.31 13.49 -1.00
C GLY A 224 -16.63 12.96 -0.41
N LEU A 225 -17.35 13.81 0.33
CA LEU A 225 -18.69 13.49 0.86
C LEU A 225 -19.73 13.34 -0.25
N LEU A 226 -19.70 14.18 -1.27
CA LEU A 226 -20.60 14.08 -2.43
C LEU A 226 -20.40 12.73 -3.14
N VAL A 227 -19.17 12.39 -3.51
CA VAL A 227 -18.87 11.14 -4.23
C VAL A 227 -19.24 9.92 -3.37
N PHE A 228 -18.90 9.94 -2.09
CA PHE A 228 -19.26 8.87 -1.16
C PHE A 228 -20.77 8.79 -0.93
N GLY A 229 -21.47 9.92 -0.88
CA GLY A 229 -22.93 9.99 -0.80
C GLY A 229 -23.62 9.41 -2.04
N LEU A 230 -23.09 9.66 -3.24
CA LEU A 230 -23.57 9.03 -4.47
C LEU A 230 -23.36 7.51 -4.45
N PHE A 231 -22.22 7.05 -3.94
CA PHE A 231 -21.95 5.62 -3.72
C PHE A 231 -22.98 4.99 -2.77
N LEU A 232 -23.16 5.60 -1.59
CA LEU A 232 -24.13 5.12 -0.60
C LEU A 232 -25.56 5.13 -1.12
N ARG A 233 -25.96 6.17 -1.86
CA ARG A 233 -27.28 6.25 -2.50
C ARG A 233 -27.46 5.10 -3.49
N ARG A 234 -26.45 4.80 -4.33
CA ARG A 234 -26.52 3.68 -5.27
C ARG A 234 -26.57 2.34 -4.54
N TRP A 235 -25.78 2.15 -3.49
CA TRP A 235 -25.82 0.94 -2.66
C TRP A 235 -27.18 0.76 -1.97
N TRP A 236 -27.77 1.82 -1.41
CA TRP A 236 -29.11 1.77 -0.81
C TRP A 236 -30.21 1.40 -1.81
N LEU A 237 -30.15 1.95 -3.02
CA LEU A 237 -31.17 1.72 -4.05
C LEU A 237 -31.03 0.37 -4.75
N SER A 238 -29.80 -0.13 -4.92
CA SER A 238 -29.54 -1.24 -5.83
C SER A 238 -28.66 -2.34 -5.27
N GLY A 239 -27.94 -2.12 -4.15
CA GLY A 239 -26.96 -3.06 -3.58
C GLY A 239 -27.50 -4.04 -2.53
N ARG A 240 -28.79 -3.98 -2.18
CA ARG A 240 -29.41 -4.98 -1.29
C ARG A 240 -29.87 -6.20 -2.10
N ASP A 241 -29.32 -7.36 -1.76
CA ASP A 241 -29.75 -8.65 -2.29
C ASP A 241 -31.19 -8.96 -1.89
N ALA A 242 -31.92 -9.62 -2.79
CA ALA A 242 -33.16 -10.25 -2.41
C ALA A 242 -32.89 -11.35 -1.37
N PRO A 243 -33.73 -11.49 -0.33
CA PRO A 243 -33.55 -12.55 0.67
C PRO A 243 -33.54 -13.90 -0.03
N VAL A 244 -32.57 -14.74 0.34
CA VAL A 244 -32.49 -16.12 -0.13
C VAL A 244 -33.46 -16.94 0.73
N PRO A 245 -34.37 -17.73 0.13
CA PRO A 245 -35.18 -18.68 0.88
C PRO A 245 -34.26 -19.58 1.74
N LEU A 246 -34.58 -19.71 3.02
CA LEU A 246 -33.87 -20.65 3.89
C LEU A 246 -34.07 -22.07 3.34
N ILE A 247 -32.97 -22.68 2.93
CA ILE A 247 -32.94 -24.08 2.51
C ILE A 247 -32.15 -24.83 3.57
N ASP A 248 -32.82 -25.82 4.17
CA ASP A 248 -32.19 -26.76 5.07
C ASP A 248 -31.24 -27.68 4.30
N ASP A 249 -30.14 -28.09 4.90
CA ASP A 249 -29.14 -28.94 4.25
C ASP A 249 -29.70 -30.32 3.82
N SER A 250 -30.85 -30.72 4.37
CA SER A 250 -31.59 -31.92 3.99
C SER A 250 -32.42 -31.80 2.71
N VAL A 251 -32.62 -30.60 2.17
CA VAL A 251 -33.41 -30.40 0.94
C VAL A 251 -32.59 -30.81 -0.28
N LEU A 252 -33.05 -31.88 -0.93
CA LEU A 252 -32.45 -32.41 -2.14
C LEU A 252 -33.28 -32.04 -3.36
N LEU A 253 -32.63 -31.68 -4.48
CA LEU A 253 -33.28 -31.24 -5.70
C LEU A 253 -32.73 -32.01 -6.91
N PRO A 254 -33.59 -32.64 -7.73
CA PRO A 254 -33.15 -33.55 -8.78
C PRO A 254 -32.58 -32.86 -10.04
N THR A 255 -32.76 -31.54 -10.17
CA THR A 255 -32.36 -30.79 -11.36
C THR A 255 -31.83 -29.40 -11.03
N PRO A 256 -30.81 -28.93 -11.76
CA PRO A 256 -30.32 -27.57 -11.64
C PRO A 256 -31.35 -26.60 -12.24
N PRO A 257 -31.34 -25.33 -11.84
CA PRO A 257 -32.09 -24.27 -12.50
C PRO A 257 -31.93 -24.29 -14.03
N ARG A 258 -33.01 -23.99 -14.76
CA ARG A 258 -32.99 -23.95 -16.22
C ARG A 258 -31.95 -22.95 -16.71
N GLY A 259 -31.11 -23.37 -17.66
CA GLY A 259 -30.04 -22.53 -18.22
C GLY A 259 -28.84 -22.32 -17.31
N LEU A 260 -28.76 -23.01 -16.17
CA LEU A 260 -27.57 -22.97 -15.31
C LEU A 260 -26.44 -23.74 -15.97
N THR A 261 -25.36 -23.03 -16.28
CA THR A 261 -24.09 -23.63 -16.67
C THR A 261 -23.19 -23.85 -15.44
N PRO A 262 -22.20 -24.75 -15.51
CA PRO A 262 -21.22 -24.94 -14.44
C PRO A 262 -20.56 -23.63 -14.00
N ALA A 263 -20.11 -22.81 -14.96
CA ALA A 263 -19.49 -21.53 -14.63
C ALA A 263 -20.47 -20.56 -13.96
N MET A 264 -21.71 -20.47 -14.43
CA MET A 264 -22.70 -19.60 -13.80
C MET A 264 -23.09 -20.07 -12.38
N ALA A 265 -23.03 -21.38 -12.10
CA ALA A 265 -23.24 -21.91 -10.77
C ALA A 265 -22.20 -21.41 -9.76
N THR A 266 -20.93 -21.29 -10.19
CA THR A 266 -19.88 -20.71 -9.34
C THR A 266 -20.17 -19.24 -9.00
N VAL A 267 -20.69 -18.47 -9.99
CA VAL A 267 -21.03 -17.04 -9.81
C VAL A 267 -22.17 -16.87 -8.82
N LEU A 268 -23.23 -17.67 -8.95
CA LEU A 268 -24.35 -17.67 -7.98
C LEU A 268 -23.87 -17.97 -6.56
N ARG A 269 -22.94 -18.92 -6.41
CA ARG A 269 -22.41 -19.33 -5.10
C ARG A 269 -21.47 -18.29 -4.48
N ARG A 270 -20.65 -17.60 -5.28
CA ARG A 270 -19.58 -16.70 -4.81
C ARG A 270 -19.92 -15.21 -4.87
N ASP A 271 -20.99 -14.83 -5.54
CA ASP A 271 -21.41 -13.45 -5.87
C ASP A 271 -20.40 -12.64 -6.68
N ARG A 272 -19.48 -13.33 -7.33
CA ARG A 272 -18.43 -12.71 -8.12
C ARG A 272 -17.93 -13.69 -9.18
N ILE A 273 -17.34 -13.12 -10.22
CA ILE A 273 -16.74 -13.89 -11.30
C ILE A 273 -15.26 -14.08 -10.97
N ASP A 274 -14.99 -15.14 -10.22
CA ASP A 274 -13.63 -15.53 -9.83
C ASP A 274 -12.99 -16.47 -10.85
N ASN A 275 -11.71 -16.77 -10.62
CA ASN A 275 -10.97 -17.76 -11.41
C ASN A 275 -11.63 -19.15 -11.38
N GLU A 276 -12.36 -19.49 -10.31
CA GLU A 276 -13.11 -20.74 -10.20
C GLU A 276 -14.22 -20.86 -11.27
N ALA A 277 -14.82 -19.73 -11.69
CA ALA A 277 -15.79 -19.71 -12.78
C ALA A 277 -15.14 -20.04 -14.13
N PHE A 278 -13.95 -19.49 -14.35
CA PHE A 278 -13.15 -19.77 -15.55
C PHE A 278 -12.69 -21.23 -15.57
N THR A 279 -12.21 -21.75 -14.44
CA THR A 279 -11.87 -23.17 -14.27
C THR A 279 -13.05 -24.07 -14.61
N SER A 280 -14.23 -23.77 -14.05
CA SER A 280 -15.44 -24.55 -14.30
C SER A 280 -15.85 -24.52 -15.77
N ALA A 281 -15.70 -23.40 -16.47
CA ALA A 281 -15.93 -23.30 -17.91
C ALA A 281 -14.92 -24.14 -18.72
N MET A 282 -13.64 -24.05 -18.40
CA MET A 282 -12.59 -24.82 -19.09
C MET A 282 -12.79 -26.34 -18.94
N VAL A 283 -13.20 -26.80 -17.75
CA VAL A 283 -13.53 -28.21 -17.51
C VAL A 283 -14.82 -28.62 -18.23
N ASP A 284 -15.84 -27.74 -18.31
CA ASP A 284 -17.06 -28.00 -19.11
C ASP A 284 -16.74 -28.14 -20.62
N LEU A 285 -15.83 -27.31 -21.16
CA LEU A 285 -15.35 -27.46 -22.54
C LEU A 285 -14.60 -28.78 -22.76
N GLY A 286 -13.81 -29.19 -21.77
CA GLY A 286 -13.13 -30.49 -21.76
C GLY A 286 -14.10 -31.67 -21.80
N HIS A 287 -15.08 -31.68 -20.90
CA HIS A 287 -16.12 -32.70 -20.84
C HIS A 287 -16.95 -32.81 -22.14
N ARG A 288 -17.05 -31.73 -22.92
CA ARG A 288 -17.74 -31.71 -24.22
C ARG A 288 -16.86 -32.14 -25.39
N GLY A 289 -15.59 -32.46 -25.15
CA GLY A 289 -14.63 -32.87 -26.17
C GLY A 289 -14.24 -31.74 -27.12
N LEU A 290 -14.33 -30.49 -26.67
CA LEU A 290 -13.96 -29.29 -27.43
C LEU A 290 -12.53 -28.85 -27.12
N VAL A 291 -12.03 -29.22 -25.93
CA VAL A 291 -10.69 -28.88 -25.45
C VAL A 291 -10.08 -30.09 -24.76
N THR A 292 -8.78 -30.30 -24.92
CA THR A 292 -8.00 -31.29 -24.16
C THR A 292 -6.80 -30.62 -23.51
N PHE A 293 -6.48 -31.03 -22.29
CA PHE A 293 -5.34 -30.50 -21.54
C PHE A 293 -4.17 -31.48 -21.61
N ARG A 294 -3.01 -31.04 -22.06
CA ARG A 294 -1.79 -31.87 -22.10
C ARG A 294 -0.73 -31.32 -21.17
N ALA A 295 -0.27 -32.13 -20.23
CA ALA A 295 0.85 -31.80 -19.37
C ALA A 295 2.18 -31.79 -20.13
N ASP A 296 3.03 -30.81 -19.81
CA ASP A 296 4.40 -30.74 -20.32
C ASP A 296 5.21 -31.92 -19.79
N GLU A 297 6.07 -32.47 -20.66
CA GLU A 297 6.89 -33.65 -20.37
C GLU A 297 7.90 -33.40 -19.24
N LYS A 298 8.32 -32.14 -19.03
CA LYS A 298 9.34 -31.73 -18.05
C LYS A 298 8.77 -31.17 -16.75
N ASP A 299 7.54 -30.66 -16.78
CA ASP A 299 6.90 -30.00 -15.63
C ASP A 299 5.38 -30.18 -15.69
N ASP A 300 4.86 -31.09 -14.87
CA ASP A 300 3.45 -31.45 -14.79
C ASP A 300 2.52 -30.28 -14.37
N LYS A 301 3.09 -29.15 -13.94
CA LYS A 301 2.37 -27.91 -13.62
C LYS A 301 2.14 -27.01 -14.84
N LYS A 302 2.80 -27.31 -15.96
CA LYS A 302 2.63 -26.61 -17.24
C LYS A 302 1.71 -27.43 -18.13
N VAL A 303 0.68 -26.77 -18.66
CA VAL A 303 -0.32 -27.44 -19.48
C VAL A 303 -0.59 -26.64 -20.74
N ASP A 304 -0.59 -27.35 -21.85
CA ASP A 304 -1.04 -26.86 -23.14
C ASP A 304 -2.52 -27.16 -23.32
N VAL A 305 -3.22 -26.24 -23.95
CA VAL A 305 -4.64 -26.38 -24.31
C VAL A 305 -4.69 -26.80 -25.77
N LEU A 306 -5.28 -27.96 -26.04
CA LEU A 306 -5.39 -28.57 -27.35
C LEU A 306 -6.83 -28.54 -27.84
N LEU A 307 -7.02 -28.31 -29.12
CA LEU A 307 -8.29 -28.37 -29.81
C LEU A 307 -8.17 -29.45 -30.89
N PRO A 308 -9.04 -30.47 -30.85
CA PRO A 308 -9.06 -31.49 -31.88
C PRO A 308 -9.55 -30.87 -33.20
N PRO A 309 -9.01 -31.30 -34.36
CA PRO A 309 -9.43 -30.76 -35.67
C PRO A 309 -10.91 -31.03 -35.97
N GLU A 310 -11.48 -32.07 -35.36
CA GLU A 310 -12.92 -32.29 -35.29
C GLU A 310 -13.33 -32.60 -33.85
N PRO A 311 -14.51 -32.14 -33.38
CA PRO A 311 -14.99 -32.46 -32.04
C PRO A 311 -15.05 -33.97 -31.79
N LEU A 312 -14.52 -34.43 -30.65
CA LEU A 312 -14.47 -35.85 -30.30
C LEU A 312 -15.88 -36.46 -30.30
N VAL A 313 -16.07 -37.59 -30.98
CA VAL A 313 -17.38 -38.21 -31.27
C VAL A 313 -17.75 -39.38 -30.36
N GLU A 314 -16.99 -39.63 -29.30
CA GLU A 314 -17.34 -40.66 -28.32
C GLU A 314 -18.66 -40.34 -27.59
N LEU A 315 -19.38 -41.39 -27.16
CA LEU A 315 -20.69 -41.27 -26.50
C LEU A 315 -20.71 -40.27 -25.32
N PRO A 316 -19.72 -40.24 -24.42
CA PRO A 316 -19.68 -39.28 -23.31
C PRO A 316 -19.72 -37.82 -23.77
N TYR A 317 -18.98 -37.48 -24.83
CA TYR A 317 -18.94 -36.13 -25.38
C TYR A 317 -20.24 -35.77 -26.10
N LEU A 318 -20.82 -36.73 -26.83
CA LEU A 318 -22.10 -36.54 -27.50
C LEU A 318 -23.24 -36.30 -26.50
N GLU A 319 -23.23 -37.01 -25.37
CA GLU A 319 -24.17 -36.78 -24.28
C GLU A 319 -24.00 -35.39 -23.65
N ALA A 320 -22.76 -34.97 -23.40
CA ALA A 320 -22.45 -33.63 -22.90
C ALA A 320 -23.00 -32.53 -23.82
N ARG A 321 -22.82 -32.69 -25.13
CA ARG A 321 -23.25 -31.74 -26.17
C ARG A 321 -24.75 -31.70 -26.41
N ARG A 322 -25.54 -32.61 -25.83
CA ARG A 322 -27.03 -32.49 -25.84
C ARG A 322 -27.50 -31.24 -25.11
N ARG A 323 -26.67 -30.69 -24.21
CA ARG A 323 -26.93 -29.43 -23.53
C ARG A 323 -26.29 -28.29 -24.30
N PRO A 324 -27.01 -27.20 -24.59
CA PRO A 324 -26.38 -26.04 -25.21
C PRO A 324 -25.28 -25.48 -24.29
N LEU A 325 -24.21 -25.00 -24.90
CA LEU A 325 -23.22 -24.17 -24.22
C LEU A 325 -23.88 -22.87 -23.76
N GLY A 326 -23.43 -22.34 -22.62
CA GLY A 326 -23.78 -20.97 -22.27
C GLY A 326 -23.11 -19.99 -23.22
N VAL A 327 -23.65 -18.78 -23.28
CA VAL A 327 -23.15 -17.73 -24.17
C VAL A 327 -21.68 -17.40 -23.87
N ALA A 328 -21.27 -17.46 -22.60
CA ALA A 328 -19.91 -17.16 -22.19
C ALA A 328 -18.93 -18.30 -22.51
N GLU A 329 -19.35 -19.54 -22.32
CA GLU A 329 -18.57 -20.74 -22.62
C GLU A 329 -18.39 -20.92 -24.13
N ALA A 330 -19.43 -20.65 -24.93
CA ALA A 330 -19.34 -20.63 -26.39
C ALA A 330 -18.41 -19.51 -26.89
N ALA A 331 -18.46 -18.33 -26.28
CA ALA A 331 -17.56 -17.24 -26.63
C ALA A 331 -16.09 -17.54 -26.25
N LEU A 332 -15.90 -18.25 -25.13
CA LEU A 332 -14.58 -18.72 -24.69
C LEU A 332 -14.00 -19.75 -25.65
N GLU A 333 -14.78 -20.75 -26.07
CA GLU A 333 -14.35 -21.74 -27.05
C GLU A 333 -13.92 -21.08 -28.37
N ALA A 334 -14.76 -20.21 -28.94
CA ALA A 334 -14.41 -19.46 -30.14
C ALA A 334 -13.20 -18.52 -29.95
N ALA A 335 -12.92 -18.06 -28.71
CA ALA A 335 -11.74 -17.24 -28.42
C ALA A 335 -10.46 -18.07 -28.30
N ILE A 336 -10.56 -19.32 -27.83
CA ILE A 336 -9.45 -20.26 -27.80
C ILE A 336 -9.08 -20.66 -29.23
N ASP A 337 -10.07 -21.05 -30.04
CA ASP A 337 -9.94 -21.39 -31.46
C ASP A 337 -9.17 -20.30 -32.25
N ARG A 338 -9.61 -19.04 -32.16
CA ARG A 338 -8.93 -17.91 -32.83
C ARG A 338 -7.47 -17.66 -32.40
N LYS A 339 -7.06 -18.16 -31.24
CA LYS A 339 -5.73 -17.92 -30.65
C LYS A 339 -4.81 -19.14 -30.76
N ALA A 340 -5.37 -20.31 -31.01
CA ALA A 340 -4.61 -21.53 -31.16
C ALA A 340 -3.84 -21.53 -32.48
N HIS A 341 -2.73 -22.26 -32.52
CA HIS A 341 -1.92 -22.42 -33.73
C HIS A 341 -1.87 -23.90 -34.07
N THR A 342 -1.96 -24.23 -35.36
CA THR A 342 -1.88 -25.62 -35.83
C THR A 342 -0.48 -26.19 -35.58
N ASP A 343 -0.40 -27.31 -34.86
CA ASP A 343 0.83 -28.05 -34.63
C ASP A 343 1.12 -29.06 -35.76
N ALA A 344 2.27 -29.73 -35.68
CA ALA A 344 2.69 -30.71 -36.68
C ALA A 344 1.78 -31.96 -36.77
N SER A 345 0.93 -32.20 -35.75
CA SER A 345 -0.05 -33.29 -35.71
C SER A 345 -1.42 -32.88 -36.24
N GLY A 346 -1.57 -31.62 -36.70
CA GLY A 346 -2.84 -31.07 -37.18
C GLY A 346 -3.78 -30.63 -36.06
N TRP A 347 -3.34 -30.69 -34.81
CA TRP A 347 -4.11 -30.18 -33.67
C TRP A 347 -3.87 -28.69 -33.51
N GLU A 348 -4.89 -27.96 -33.09
CA GLU A 348 -4.73 -26.57 -32.72
C GLU A 348 -4.27 -26.49 -31.26
N VAL A 349 -3.14 -25.83 -31.03
CA VAL A 349 -2.47 -25.80 -29.73
C VAL A 349 -2.27 -24.37 -29.25
N LEU A 350 -2.68 -24.14 -28.00
CA LEU A 350 -2.36 -22.94 -27.24
C LEU A 350 -1.39 -23.34 -26.14
N THR A 351 -0.10 -23.08 -26.40
CA THR A 351 0.97 -23.52 -25.51
C THR A 351 1.00 -22.73 -24.21
N ASN A 352 1.49 -23.33 -23.14
CA ASN A 352 1.69 -22.68 -21.85
C ASN A 352 2.53 -21.39 -21.96
N GLU A 353 3.49 -21.32 -22.88
CA GLU A 353 4.24 -20.07 -23.12
C GLU A 353 3.34 -18.94 -23.62
N THR A 354 2.47 -19.20 -24.59
CA THR A 354 1.55 -18.19 -25.15
C THR A 354 0.52 -17.76 -24.10
N LEU A 355 0.02 -18.71 -23.31
CA LEU A 355 -0.85 -18.44 -22.16
C LEU A 355 -0.19 -17.48 -21.17
N ARG A 356 1.09 -17.71 -20.83
CA ARG A 356 1.85 -16.85 -19.89
C ARG A 356 2.28 -15.51 -20.48
N LYS A 357 2.49 -15.42 -21.80
CA LYS A 357 2.83 -14.17 -22.51
C LYS A 357 1.67 -13.18 -22.64
N GLY A 358 0.45 -13.55 -22.22
CA GLY A 358 -0.69 -12.64 -22.14
C GLY A 358 -2.01 -13.23 -22.62
N ALA A 359 -1.98 -14.29 -23.45
CA ALA A 359 -3.19 -14.88 -24.01
C ALA A 359 -4.15 -15.40 -22.93
N GLY A 360 -3.62 -15.95 -21.83
CA GLY A 360 -4.43 -16.41 -20.70
C GLY A 360 -5.20 -15.28 -20.01
N LYS A 361 -4.57 -14.12 -19.82
CA LYS A 361 -5.22 -12.93 -19.25
C LYS A 361 -6.32 -12.41 -20.18
N GLU A 362 -6.05 -12.33 -21.47
CA GLU A 362 -7.05 -11.88 -22.46
C GLU A 362 -8.26 -12.80 -22.51
N LEU A 363 -8.05 -14.12 -22.49
CA LEU A 363 -9.13 -15.11 -22.42
C LEU A 363 -9.95 -14.95 -21.15
N LEU A 364 -9.29 -14.80 -20.00
CA LEU A 364 -9.95 -14.61 -18.71
C LEU A 364 -10.77 -13.31 -18.66
N ASP A 365 -10.21 -12.19 -19.12
CA ASP A 365 -10.89 -10.89 -19.13
C ASP A 365 -12.09 -10.88 -20.09
N ALA A 366 -11.95 -11.49 -21.27
CA ALA A 366 -13.05 -11.67 -22.22
C ALA A 366 -14.15 -12.55 -21.63
N PHE A 367 -13.80 -13.70 -21.07
CA PHE A 367 -14.73 -14.61 -20.41
C PHE A 367 -15.48 -13.93 -19.25
N ARG A 368 -14.77 -13.19 -18.39
CA ARG A 368 -15.37 -12.42 -17.29
C ARG A 368 -16.42 -11.44 -17.79
N LYS A 369 -16.11 -10.72 -18.88
CA LYS A 369 -17.05 -9.77 -19.50
C LYS A 369 -18.28 -10.48 -20.07
N ASP A 370 -18.10 -11.64 -20.67
CA ASP A 370 -19.19 -12.39 -21.32
C ASP A 370 -20.08 -13.09 -20.30
N LEU A 371 -19.48 -13.65 -19.25
CA LEU A 371 -20.22 -14.26 -18.14
C LEU A 371 -21.01 -13.22 -17.35
N GLY A 372 -20.45 -12.01 -17.14
CA GLY A 372 -21.19 -10.90 -16.50
C GLY A 372 -22.41 -10.45 -17.30
N ARG A 373 -22.29 -10.40 -18.64
CA ARG A 373 -23.41 -10.12 -19.54
C ARG A 373 -24.45 -11.25 -19.53
N ALA A 374 -24.00 -12.50 -19.55
CA ALA A 374 -24.88 -13.67 -19.47
C ALA A 374 -25.64 -13.72 -18.14
N ALA A 375 -24.99 -13.37 -17.02
CA ALA A 375 -25.59 -13.35 -15.69
C ALA A 375 -26.72 -12.30 -15.58
N LYS A 376 -26.52 -11.13 -16.21
CA LYS A 376 -27.56 -10.10 -16.34
C LYS A 376 -28.67 -10.54 -17.28
N ALA A 377 -28.34 -11.13 -18.43
CA ALA A 377 -29.32 -11.60 -19.42
C ALA A 377 -30.21 -12.73 -18.88
N ALA A 378 -29.67 -13.59 -18.01
CA ALA A 378 -30.42 -14.62 -17.29
C ALA A 378 -31.41 -14.04 -16.26
N GLY A 379 -31.31 -12.74 -15.94
CA GLY A 379 -32.18 -12.06 -14.98
C GLY A 379 -31.87 -12.37 -13.52
N TRP A 380 -30.74 -13.03 -13.21
CA TRP A 380 -30.35 -13.39 -11.83
C TRP A 380 -29.68 -12.23 -11.09
N TYR A 381 -29.05 -11.31 -11.83
CA TYR A 381 -28.45 -10.09 -11.29
C TYR A 381 -29.11 -8.86 -11.92
N ARG A 382 -29.28 -7.79 -11.12
CA ARG A 382 -29.89 -6.53 -11.60
C ARG A 382 -29.01 -5.83 -12.63
N ASP A 383 -27.71 -5.90 -12.44
CA ASP A 383 -26.68 -5.31 -13.29
C ASP A 383 -25.55 -6.31 -13.53
N ASP A 384 -24.70 -6.00 -14.51
CA ASP A 384 -23.50 -6.79 -14.80
C ASP A 384 -22.53 -6.68 -13.61
N PRO A 385 -22.23 -7.81 -12.93
CA PRO A 385 -21.39 -7.82 -11.72
C PRO A 385 -20.03 -7.15 -11.92
N ASN A 386 -19.43 -7.29 -13.11
CA ASN A 386 -18.09 -6.78 -13.39
C ASN A 386 -18.10 -5.30 -13.76
N ARG A 387 -19.05 -4.88 -14.61
CA ARG A 387 -19.11 -3.48 -15.07
C ARG A 387 -19.46 -2.51 -13.94
N LEU A 388 -20.39 -2.89 -13.06
CA LEU A 388 -20.81 -2.00 -11.98
C LEU A 388 -19.72 -1.83 -10.93
N ALA A 389 -19.14 -2.95 -10.45
CA ALA A 389 -18.04 -2.92 -9.49
C ALA A 389 -16.82 -2.19 -10.07
N GLY A 390 -16.45 -2.49 -11.32
CA GLY A 390 -15.30 -1.87 -12.00
C GLY A 390 -15.43 -0.35 -12.17
N ARG A 391 -16.63 0.17 -12.48
CA ARG A 391 -16.87 1.63 -12.57
C ARG A 391 -16.64 2.33 -11.23
N TRP A 392 -17.13 1.76 -10.14
CA TRP A 392 -16.95 2.35 -8.81
C TRP A 392 -15.52 2.19 -8.29
N GLN A 393 -14.84 1.09 -8.64
CA GLN A 393 -13.39 0.97 -8.39
C GLN A 393 -12.62 2.05 -9.15
N ALA A 394 -12.93 2.28 -10.43
CA ALA A 394 -12.30 3.34 -11.22
C ALA A 394 -12.55 4.71 -10.60
N ILE A 395 -13.80 5.04 -10.20
CA ILE A 395 -14.11 6.29 -9.50
C ILE A 395 -13.31 6.41 -8.18
N GLY A 396 -13.25 5.34 -7.38
CA GLY A 396 -12.47 5.31 -6.15
C GLY A 396 -10.98 5.56 -6.38
N ILE A 397 -10.39 4.92 -7.39
CA ILE A 397 -9.00 5.14 -7.81
C ILE A 397 -8.81 6.59 -8.27
N SER A 398 -9.70 7.13 -9.09
CA SER A 398 -9.64 8.52 -9.53
C SER A 398 -9.67 9.50 -8.35
N VAL A 399 -10.51 9.27 -7.34
CA VAL A 399 -10.56 10.09 -6.12
C VAL A 399 -9.23 10.03 -5.36
N ILE A 400 -8.62 8.84 -5.22
CA ILE A 400 -7.31 8.68 -4.57
C ILE A 400 -6.23 9.42 -5.35
N VAL A 401 -6.17 9.26 -6.67
CA VAL A 401 -5.16 9.89 -7.52
C VAL A 401 -5.29 11.41 -7.46
N VAL A 402 -6.51 11.95 -7.58
CA VAL A 402 -6.76 13.39 -7.45
C VAL A 402 -6.37 13.90 -6.06
N ALA A 403 -6.71 13.17 -5.00
CA ALA A 403 -6.31 13.53 -3.64
C ALA A 403 -4.80 13.50 -3.45
N ALA A 404 -4.10 12.52 -4.03
CA ALA A 404 -2.64 12.40 -3.96
C ALA A 404 -1.92 13.52 -4.74
N ILE A 405 -2.41 13.86 -5.94
CA ILE A 405 -1.89 14.98 -6.73
C ILE A 405 -2.11 16.30 -5.97
N ALA A 406 -3.32 16.51 -5.45
CA ALA A 406 -3.61 17.68 -4.63
C ALA A 406 -2.75 17.71 -3.38
N PHE A 407 -2.47 16.56 -2.74
CA PHE A 407 -1.59 16.49 -1.57
C PHE A 407 -0.16 16.87 -1.94
N GLY A 408 0.38 16.34 -3.04
CA GLY A 408 1.70 16.72 -3.53
C GLY A 408 1.83 18.21 -3.85
N PHE A 409 0.78 18.83 -4.41
CA PHE A 409 0.79 20.26 -4.76
C PHE A 409 0.53 21.19 -3.56
N PHE A 410 -0.36 20.79 -2.64
CA PHE A 410 -0.83 21.64 -1.53
C PHE A 410 -0.17 21.34 -0.19
N ALA A 411 0.39 20.17 0.03
CA ALA A 411 0.84 19.76 1.36
C ALA A 411 2.33 19.44 1.41
N PHE A 412 2.92 18.99 0.30
CA PHE A 412 4.28 18.48 0.26
C PHE A 412 5.32 19.57 0.03
N ASP A 413 6.31 19.66 0.93
CA ASP A 413 7.46 20.55 0.78
C ASP A 413 8.56 19.80 0.04
N ALA A 414 8.89 20.28 -1.16
CA ALA A 414 9.95 19.71 -1.99
C ALA A 414 11.31 20.38 -1.73
N SER A 415 11.38 21.39 -0.85
CA SER A 415 12.64 21.97 -0.41
C SER A 415 13.28 21.07 0.65
N GLU A 416 14.61 21.05 0.76
CA GLU A 416 15.40 20.20 1.68
C GLU A 416 15.19 20.51 3.19
N SER A 417 14.03 21.06 3.56
CA SER A 417 13.66 21.25 4.96
C SER A 417 13.23 19.91 5.57
N SER A 418 13.50 19.71 6.86
CA SER A 418 13.22 18.47 7.61
C SER A 418 11.72 18.17 7.81
N ASN A 419 10.82 18.99 7.26
CA ASN A 419 9.38 18.88 7.46
C ASN A 419 8.70 18.19 6.26
N LEU A 420 7.97 17.10 6.53
CA LEU A 420 7.20 16.38 5.51
C LEU A 420 6.03 17.22 4.94
N LEU A 421 5.56 18.22 5.69
CA LEU A 421 4.43 19.06 5.36
C LEU A 421 4.81 20.54 5.41
N LEU A 422 4.26 21.35 4.50
CA LEU A 422 4.41 22.80 4.59
C LEU A 422 3.74 23.32 5.88
N PRO A 423 4.43 24.15 6.68
CA PRO A 423 3.87 24.77 7.88
C PRO A 423 2.55 25.49 7.57
N GLY A 424 1.52 25.26 8.40
CA GLY A 424 0.20 25.86 8.23
C GLY A 424 -0.74 25.18 7.22
N ARG A 425 -0.31 24.08 6.56
CA ARG A 425 -1.13 23.32 5.58
C ARG A 425 -1.63 21.96 6.10
N GLU A 426 -1.32 21.64 7.36
CA GLU A 426 -1.73 20.43 8.09
C GLU A 426 -3.21 20.05 7.91
N LEU A 427 -4.12 21.03 8.03
CA LEU A 427 -5.57 20.81 7.92
C LEU A 427 -6.00 20.43 6.50
N ALA A 428 -5.40 21.05 5.48
CA ALA A 428 -5.67 20.72 4.09
C ALA A 428 -5.09 19.33 3.74
N ALA A 429 -3.90 19.01 4.25
CA ALA A 429 -3.28 17.71 4.14
C ALA A 429 -4.16 16.60 4.76
N ALA A 430 -4.66 16.81 5.98
CA ALA A 430 -5.56 15.89 6.66
C ALA A 430 -6.89 15.71 5.91
N ALA A 431 -7.47 16.80 5.39
CA ALA A 431 -8.68 16.76 4.57
C ALA A 431 -8.50 15.87 3.32
N LEU A 432 -7.37 16.01 2.62
CA LEU A 432 -7.05 15.21 1.43
C LEU A 432 -6.82 13.73 1.78
N ALA A 433 -6.17 13.45 2.91
CA ALA A 433 -6.01 12.08 3.41
C ALA A 433 -7.36 11.40 3.71
N ILE A 434 -8.32 12.14 4.31
CA ILE A 434 -9.68 11.65 4.53
C ILE A 434 -10.39 11.34 3.20
N VAL A 435 -10.21 12.19 2.18
CA VAL A 435 -10.78 11.97 0.83
C VAL A 435 -10.18 10.71 0.19
N ALA A 436 -8.86 10.53 0.28
CA ALA A 436 -8.19 9.32 -0.19
C ALA A 436 -8.72 8.07 0.54
N GLY A 437 -8.88 8.12 1.87
CA GLY A 437 -9.45 7.04 2.67
C GLY A 437 -10.88 6.67 2.25
N ARG A 438 -11.72 7.65 1.88
CA ARG A 438 -13.05 7.39 1.30
C ARG A 438 -12.97 6.71 -0.07
N GLY A 439 -11.98 7.08 -0.90
CA GLY A 439 -11.71 6.40 -2.17
C GLY A 439 -11.39 4.91 -1.97
N VAL A 440 -10.56 4.59 -0.97
CA VAL A 440 -10.26 3.20 -0.59
C VAL A 440 -11.53 2.47 -0.13
N LEU A 441 -12.35 3.11 0.70
CA LEU A 441 -13.61 2.54 1.18
C LEU A 441 -14.57 2.23 0.01
N ILE A 442 -14.66 3.10 -1.00
CA ILE A 442 -15.43 2.85 -2.22
C ILE A 442 -14.91 1.62 -2.96
N ILE A 443 -13.60 1.45 -3.11
CA ILE A 443 -12.98 0.29 -3.79
C ILE A 443 -13.29 -1.00 -3.03
N VAL A 444 -13.13 -1.00 -1.70
CA VAL A 444 -13.36 -2.18 -0.86
C VAL A 444 -14.85 -2.57 -0.86
N LEU A 445 -15.75 -1.58 -0.81
CA LEU A 445 -17.19 -1.83 -0.77
C LEU A 445 -17.83 -2.02 -2.15
N SER A 446 -17.14 -1.70 -3.25
CA SER A 446 -17.71 -1.82 -4.60
C SER A 446 -18.11 -3.25 -4.96
N GLY A 447 -17.41 -4.26 -4.42
CA GLY A 447 -17.74 -5.67 -4.60
C GLY A 447 -19.12 -6.03 -4.03
N ARG A 448 -19.60 -5.30 -3.03
CA ARG A 448 -20.94 -5.48 -2.42
C ARG A 448 -22.06 -4.71 -3.13
N LEU A 449 -21.79 -4.06 -4.27
CA LEU A 449 -22.83 -3.43 -5.09
C LEU A 449 -23.56 -4.42 -6.00
N VAL A 450 -22.99 -5.61 -6.20
CA VAL A 450 -23.60 -6.66 -7.02
C VAL A 450 -24.81 -7.18 -6.27
N ALA A 451 -26.02 -6.87 -6.78
CA ALA A 451 -27.25 -7.33 -6.16
C ALA A 451 -27.98 -8.36 -7.00
N ARG A 452 -28.36 -9.46 -6.34
CA ARG A 452 -29.21 -10.50 -6.90
C ARG A 452 -30.66 -10.04 -6.99
N THR A 453 -31.33 -10.48 -8.04
CA THR A 453 -32.79 -10.36 -8.19
C THR A 453 -33.51 -11.43 -7.36
N ALA A 454 -34.83 -11.34 -7.23
CA ALA A 454 -35.62 -12.41 -6.61
C ALA A 454 -35.52 -13.74 -7.37
N ALA A 455 -35.46 -13.69 -8.71
CA ALA A 455 -35.21 -14.89 -9.52
C ALA A 455 -33.81 -15.47 -9.27
N GLY A 456 -32.81 -14.60 -9.10
CA GLY A 456 -31.45 -15.01 -8.75
C GLY A 456 -31.33 -15.63 -7.36
N SER A 457 -32.03 -15.09 -6.36
CA SER A 457 -32.03 -15.67 -5.01
C SER A 457 -32.72 -17.04 -4.98
N GLN A 458 -33.79 -17.21 -5.75
CA GLN A 458 -34.45 -18.51 -5.92
C GLN A 458 -33.58 -19.51 -6.69
N ALA A 459 -32.90 -19.06 -7.76
CA ALA A 459 -31.95 -19.87 -8.51
C ALA A 459 -30.76 -20.31 -7.65
N LEU A 460 -30.23 -19.43 -6.80
CA LEU A 460 -29.20 -19.78 -5.83
C LEU A 460 -29.70 -20.85 -4.85
N ALA A 461 -30.90 -20.67 -4.32
CA ALA A 461 -31.50 -21.62 -3.39
C ALA A 461 -31.59 -23.01 -4.04
N MET A 462 -32.14 -23.09 -5.25
CA MET A 462 -32.19 -24.33 -6.03
C MET A 462 -30.79 -24.91 -6.30
N ALA A 463 -29.81 -24.07 -6.62
CA ALA A 463 -28.44 -24.49 -6.87
C ALA A 463 -27.76 -25.04 -5.60
N LEU A 464 -28.05 -24.47 -4.42
CA LEU A 464 -27.57 -24.97 -3.13
C LEU A 464 -28.19 -26.32 -2.76
N ALA A 465 -29.50 -26.51 -2.96
CA ALA A 465 -30.14 -27.82 -2.75
C ALA A 465 -29.62 -28.89 -3.73
N TYR A 466 -29.35 -28.50 -4.98
CA TYR A 466 -28.69 -29.37 -5.94
C TYR A 466 -27.26 -29.73 -5.50
N ARG A 467 -26.48 -28.77 -5.00
CA ARG A 467 -25.16 -29.02 -4.38
C ARG A 467 -25.25 -30.00 -3.22
N ASN A 468 -26.26 -29.88 -2.35
CA ASN A 468 -26.46 -30.80 -1.24
C ASN A 468 -26.74 -32.22 -1.71
N THR A 469 -27.48 -32.37 -2.82
CA THR A 469 -27.72 -33.66 -3.47
C THR A 469 -26.42 -34.28 -3.96
N LEU A 470 -25.62 -33.53 -4.73
CA LEU A 470 -24.30 -34.02 -5.17
C LEU A 470 -23.40 -34.38 -4.00
N ARG A 471 -23.34 -33.53 -2.98
CA ARG A 471 -22.51 -33.77 -1.79
C ARG A 471 -22.92 -35.02 -1.04
N PHE A 472 -24.23 -35.28 -0.94
CA PHE A 472 -24.77 -36.46 -0.29
C PHE A 472 -24.36 -37.73 -1.05
N GLU A 473 -24.52 -37.76 -2.37
CA GLU A 473 -24.15 -38.93 -3.17
C GLU A 473 -22.63 -39.17 -3.18
N LEU A 474 -21.82 -38.12 -3.33
CA LEU A 474 -20.36 -38.24 -3.28
C LEU A 474 -19.85 -38.82 -1.95
N LYS A 475 -20.50 -38.48 -0.82
CA LYS A 475 -20.12 -38.99 0.50
C LYS A 475 -20.55 -40.42 0.79
N ASN A 476 -21.58 -40.89 0.08
CA ASN A 476 -22.15 -42.23 0.27
C ASN A 476 -21.61 -43.25 -0.73
N SER A 477 -20.62 -42.86 -1.55
CA SER A 477 -19.99 -43.72 -2.55
C SER A 477 -18.52 -43.92 -2.25
N HIS A 478 -17.99 -45.09 -2.64
CA HIS A 478 -16.59 -45.45 -2.47
C HIS A 478 -15.78 -45.29 -3.76
N THR A 479 -16.43 -45.42 -4.91
CA THR A 479 -15.80 -45.23 -6.22
C THR A 479 -16.51 -44.16 -7.05
N VAL A 480 -15.80 -43.57 -8.01
CA VAL A 480 -16.39 -42.58 -8.94
C VAL A 480 -17.55 -43.18 -9.74
N ASP A 481 -17.44 -44.43 -10.19
CA ASP A 481 -18.50 -45.10 -10.96
C ASP A 481 -19.74 -45.35 -10.10
N GLU A 482 -19.56 -45.79 -8.85
CA GLU A 482 -20.64 -45.94 -7.88
C GLU A 482 -21.30 -44.59 -7.56
N ALA A 483 -20.52 -43.50 -7.47
CA ALA A 483 -21.07 -42.16 -7.27
C ALA A 483 -21.92 -41.70 -8.45
N VAL A 484 -21.59 -42.10 -9.68
CA VAL A 484 -22.44 -41.85 -10.85
C VAL A 484 -23.73 -42.66 -10.77
N GLU A 485 -23.66 -43.94 -10.40
CA GLU A 485 -24.85 -44.79 -10.25
C GLU A 485 -25.81 -44.28 -9.17
N HIS A 486 -25.27 -43.93 -7.99
CA HIS A 486 -26.04 -43.31 -6.92
C HIS A 486 -26.60 -41.94 -7.35
N ALA A 487 -25.78 -41.11 -8.00
CA ALA A 487 -26.22 -39.83 -8.54
C ALA A 487 -27.36 -40.00 -9.56
N GLN A 488 -27.33 -41.00 -10.45
CA GLN A 488 -28.40 -41.24 -11.42
C GLN A 488 -29.77 -41.49 -10.77
N THR A 489 -29.79 -42.04 -9.55
CA THR A 489 -31.04 -42.29 -8.82
C THR A 489 -31.79 -41.00 -8.51
N ARG A 490 -31.07 -39.93 -8.13
CA ARG A 490 -31.67 -38.61 -7.81
C ARG A 490 -31.49 -37.57 -8.91
N LEU A 491 -30.46 -37.73 -9.72
CA LEU A 491 -29.99 -36.86 -10.79
C LEU A 491 -29.85 -37.69 -12.08
N PRO A 492 -30.96 -38.08 -12.74
CA PRO A 492 -30.93 -39.02 -13.88
C PRO A 492 -30.11 -38.57 -15.09
N TRP A 493 -29.64 -37.32 -15.06
CA TRP A 493 -28.88 -36.69 -16.12
C TRP A 493 -27.36 -36.72 -15.88
N ILE A 494 -26.89 -37.06 -14.69
CA ILE A 494 -25.46 -37.28 -14.41
C ILE A 494 -25.10 -38.68 -14.91
N THR A 495 -24.83 -38.81 -16.21
CA THR A 495 -24.58 -40.12 -16.84
C THR A 495 -23.13 -40.55 -16.82
N THR A 496 -22.19 -39.60 -16.70
CA THR A 496 -20.76 -39.89 -16.78
C THR A 496 -19.95 -39.38 -15.59
N PRO A 497 -18.84 -40.05 -15.24
CA PRO A 497 -17.87 -39.58 -14.26
C PRO A 497 -17.39 -38.14 -14.50
N ASP A 498 -17.09 -37.81 -15.76
CA ASP A 498 -16.64 -36.47 -16.14
C ASP A 498 -17.70 -35.41 -15.84
N LEU A 499 -18.97 -35.69 -16.14
CA LEU A 499 -20.06 -34.76 -15.87
C LEU A 499 -20.24 -34.55 -14.35
N LEU A 500 -20.10 -35.62 -13.56
CA LEU A 500 -20.10 -35.52 -12.10
C LEU A 500 -18.96 -34.60 -11.62
N THR A 501 -17.76 -34.75 -12.16
CA THR A 501 -16.60 -33.93 -11.78
C THR A 501 -16.77 -32.46 -12.12
N VAL A 502 -17.29 -32.14 -13.32
CA VAL A 502 -17.54 -30.76 -13.77
C VAL A 502 -18.46 -30.03 -12.79
N TRP A 503 -19.55 -30.69 -12.39
CA TRP A 503 -20.52 -30.11 -11.46
C TRP A 503 -20.02 -30.11 -10.02
N ALA A 504 -19.27 -31.11 -9.58
CA ALA A 504 -18.61 -31.12 -8.28
C ALA A 504 -17.66 -29.92 -8.14
N VAL A 505 -16.84 -29.65 -9.17
CA VAL A 505 -15.94 -28.48 -9.23
C VAL A 505 -16.75 -27.19 -9.22
N ALA A 506 -17.80 -27.07 -10.03
CA ALA A 506 -18.66 -25.88 -10.10
C ALA A 506 -19.29 -25.51 -8.74
N PHE A 507 -19.68 -26.51 -7.96
CA PHE A 507 -20.27 -26.33 -6.64
C PHE A 507 -19.25 -26.26 -5.49
N GLY A 508 -17.96 -26.34 -5.81
CA GLY A 508 -16.87 -26.33 -4.86
C GLY A 508 -16.91 -27.51 -3.90
N LEU A 509 -17.23 -28.69 -4.43
CA LEU A 509 -17.13 -29.99 -3.76
C LEU A 509 -15.79 -30.68 -4.12
N LYS A 510 -14.74 -29.88 -4.28
CA LYS A 510 -13.41 -30.35 -4.70
C LYS A 510 -12.85 -31.33 -3.68
N ASP A 511 -12.98 -31.03 -2.39
CA ASP A 511 -12.44 -31.88 -1.33
C ASP A 511 -13.16 -33.23 -1.31
N GLU A 512 -14.49 -33.24 -1.39
CA GLU A 512 -15.27 -34.49 -1.48
C GLU A 512 -14.94 -35.31 -2.73
N MET A 513 -14.72 -34.65 -3.87
CA MET A 513 -14.32 -35.33 -5.10
C MET A 513 -12.89 -35.86 -5.02
N ASP A 514 -11.96 -35.10 -4.44
CA ASP A 514 -10.55 -35.50 -4.27
C ASP A 514 -10.45 -36.74 -3.38
N ASP A 515 -11.25 -36.81 -2.31
CA ASP A 515 -11.34 -37.99 -1.43
C ASP A 515 -11.88 -39.22 -2.19
N LEU A 516 -12.96 -39.04 -2.96
CA LEU A 516 -13.57 -40.10 -3.76
C LEU A 516 -12.60 -40.65 -4.82
N ILE A 517 -11.87 -39.77 -5.51
CA ILE A 517 -10.86 -40.16 -6.49
C ILE A 517 -9.76 -40.96 -5.79
N ARG A 518 -9.22 -40.48 -4.66
CA ARG A 518 -8.19 -41.20 -3.90
C ARG A 518 -8.64 -42.62 -3.52
N GLU A 519 -9.88 -42.79 -3.09
CA GLU A 519 -10.39 -44.11 -2.73
C GLU A 519 -10.60 -45.00 -3.97
N THR A 520 -11.12 -44.45 -5.07
CA THR A 520 -11.26 -45.16 -6.35
C THR A 520 -9.94 -45.75 -6.82
N PHE A 521 -8.84 -44.99 -6.69
CA PHE A 521 -7.50 -45.46 -7.05
C PHE A 521 -6.98 -46.55 -6.12
N ARG A 522 -7.19 -46.41 -4.81
CA ARG A 522 -6.83 -47.47 -3.85
C ARG A 522 -7.57 -48.76 -4.16
N GLU A 523 -8.83 -48.66 -4.56
CA GLU A 523 -9.64 -49.82 -4.93
C GLU A 523 -9.20 -50.42 -6.27
N ALA A 524 -8.86 -49.59 -7.25
CA ALA A 524 -8.27 -50.01 -8.52
C ALA A 524 -6.94 -50.76 -8.32
N GLU A 525 -6.06 -50.26 -7.43
CA GLU A 525 -4.81 -50.93 -7.06
C GLU A 525 -5.04 -52.28 -6.38
N ARG A 526 -6.07 -52.39 -5.52
CA ARG A 526 -6.44 -53.65 -4.86
C ARG A 526 -7.05 -54.67 -5.83
N SER A 527 -7.88 -54.22 -6.75
CA SER A 527 -8.65 -55.07 -7.67
C SER A 527 -7.93 -55.38 -8.99
N GLY A 528 -6.84 -54.67 -9.30
CA GLY A 528 -6.10 -54.82 -10.55
C GLY A 528 -6.83 -54.25 -11.77
N VAL A 529 -7.88 -53.45 -11.56
CA VAL A 529 -8.64 -52.78 -12.62
C VAL A 529 -8.02 -51.41 -12.91
N THR A 530 -8.07 -50.94 -14.16
CA THR A 530 -7.67 -49.58 -14.50
C THR A 530 -8.59 -48.57 -13.83
N ALA A 531 -8.03 -47.69 -13.00
CA ALA A 531 -8.77 -46.58 -12.41
C ALA A 531 -9.38 -45.69 -13.52
N TRP A 532 -10.55 -45.12 -13.26
CA TRP A 532 -11.14 -44.06 -14.08
C TRP A 532 -10.11 -42.97 -14.37
N SER A 533 -10.09 -42.39 -15.57
CA SER A 533 -9.29 -41.21 -15.95
C SER A 533 -10.15 -40.25 -16.78
N PRO A 534 -10.08 -38.93 -16.54
CA PRO A 534 -10.83 -37.97 -17.35
C PRO A 534 -10.32 -37.98 -18.78
N ALA A 535 -11.24 -38.10 -19.74
CA ALA A 535 -10.89 -38.25 -21.15
C ALA A 535 -10.33 -36.94 -21.76
N TRP A 536 -10.54 -35.81 -21.08
CA TRP A 536 -10.10 -34.47 -21.47
C TRP A 536 -8.71 -34.09 -20.92
N TYR A 537 -7.97 -34.99 -20.27
CA TYR A 537 -6.62 -34.75 -19.76
C TYR A 537 -5.62 -35.80 -20.23
N VAL A 538 -4.45 -35.36 -20.69
CA VAL A 538 -3.33 -36.20 -21.15
C VAL A 538 -2.10 -35.93 -20.28
N GLY A 539 -1.58 -36.98 -19.65
CA GLY A 539 -0.39 -36.91 -18.80
C GLY A 539 0.92 -36.82 -19.58
N SER A 540 2.02 -36.56 -18.85
CA SER A 540 3.36 -36.35 -19.40
C SER A 540 4.02 -37.59 -20.01
N SER A 541 3.52 -38.81 -19.75
CA SER A 541 4.12 -40.08 -20.21
C SER A 541 3.60 -40.60 -21.55
N GLY A 542 2.86 -39.80 -22.32
CA GLY A 542 2.49 -40.10 -23.72
C GLY A 542 1.52 -41.27 -23.94
N GLY A 543 1.06 -41.94 -22.89
CA GLY A 543 -0.02 -42.93 -22.93
C GLY A 543 -1.35 -42.37 -22.45
N SER A 544 -2.47 -43.00 -22.84
CA SER A 544 -3.82 -42.78 -22.28
C SER A 544 -3.96 -43.25 -20.82
N GLY A 545 -2.84 -43.43 -20.11
CA GLY A 545 -2.77 -44.02 -18.78
C GLY A 545 -2.20 -43.03 -17.77
N TRP A 546 -2.98 -42.74 -16.74
CA TRP A 546 -2.53 -42.12 -15.50
C TRP A 546 -1.44 -42.98 -14.84
N SER A 547 -0.15 -42.64 -15.03
CA SER A 547 0.95 -43.32 -14.34
C SER A 547 1.37 -42.53 -13.08
N GLY A 548 1.00 -43.06 -11.91
CA GLY A 548 1.45 -42.58 -10.60
C GLY A 548 0.41 -41.73 -9.87
N SER A 549 -0.13 -42.27 -8.78
CA SER A 549 -1.08 -41.68 -7.82
C SER A 549 -2.06 -40.66 -8.42
N GLY A 550 -3.33 -41.01 -8.61
CA GLY A 550 -4.38 -40.10 -9.08
C GLY A 550 -4.48 -38.74 -8.38
N ALA A 551 -4.02 -38.66 -7.13
CA ALA A 551 -3.86 -37.42 -6.39
C ALA A 551 -2.92 -36.41 -7.06
N ALA A 552 -1.85 -36.85 -7.73
CA ALA A 552 -0.91 -35.99 -8.45
C ALA A 552 -1.51 -35.43 -9.74
N ALA A 553 -2.35 -36.20 -10.44
CA ALA A 553 -3.00 -35.75 -11.68
C ALA A 553 -4.11 -34.72 -11.44
N VAL A 554 -4.93 -34.90 -10.40
CA VAL A 554 -5.95 -33.90 -10.00
C VAL A 554 -5.30 -32.65 -9.41
N SER A 555 -4.18 -32.81 -8.70
CA SER A 555 -3.35 -31.68 -8.25
C SER A 555 -2.67 -30.97 -9.41
N GLY A 556 -2.20 -31.71 -10.43
CA GLY A 556 -1.62 -31.21 -11.68
C GLY A 556 -2.64 -30.42 -12.49
N LEU A 557 -3.88 -30.91 -12.62
CA LEU A 557 -4.98 -30.17 -13.21
C LEU A 557 -5.34 -28.90 -12.42
N GLY A 558 -5.44 -29.00 -11.09
CA GLY A 558 -5.66 -27.85 -10.23
C GLY A 558 -4.54 -26.80 -10.35
N ALA A 559 -3.29 -27.27 -10.51
CA ALA A 559 -2.11 -26.43 -10.74
C ALA A 559 -2.05 -25.88 -12.17
N ALA A 560 -2.55 -26.60 -13.17
CA ALA A 560 -2.61 -26.23 -14.58
C ALA A 560 -3.66 -25.17 -14.86
N ILE A 561 -4.89 -25.40 -14.39
CA ILE A 561 -5.95 -24.40 -14.47
C ILE A 561 -5.62 -23.23 -13.52
N GLY A 562 -5.00 -23.55 -12.37
CA GLY A 562 -4.39 -22.60 -11.47
C GLY A 562 -3.36 -21.71 -12.16
N SER A 563 -2.47 -22.26 -13.00
CA SER A 563 -1.39 -21.51 -13.68
C SER A 563 -1.91 -20.62 -14.80
N ILE A 564 -2.95 -21.04 -15.52
CA ILE A 564 -3.70 -20.18 -16.46
C ILE A 564 -4.27 -18.96 -15.69
N SER A 565 -4.78 -19.18 -14.47
CA SER A 565 -5.41 -18.13 -13.67
C SER A 565 -4.43 -17.28 -12.81
N ALA A 566 -3.26 -17.82 -12.46
CA ALA A 566 -2.23 -17.17 -11.63
C ALA A 566 -1.39 -16.15 -12.40
N THR A 567 -1.38 -16.21 -13.74
CA THR A 567 -0.79 -15.17 -14.61
C THR A 567 -1.53 -13.82 -14.52
N ALA A 568 -2.71 -13.78 -13.91
CA ALA A 568 -3.55 -12.59 -13.82
C ALA A 568 -3.39 -11.78 -12.51
N SER A 569 -2.76 -12.30 -11.45
CA SER A 569 -2.84 -11.73 -10.10
C SER A 569 -1.60 -10.97 -9.58
N SER A 570 -0.56 -10.74 -10.37
CA SER A 570 0.66 -10.06 -9.89
C SER A 570 0.64 -8.54 -10.17
N SER A 571 -0.09 -7.75 -9.38
CA SER A 571 0.24 -6.31 -9.21
C SER A 571 -0.45 -5.70 -8.00
N GLY A 572 0.34 -5.20 -7.04
CA GLY A 572 -0.07 -4.14 -6.11
C GLY A 572 0.18 -4.43 -4.64
N GLY A 573 1.28 -3.90 -4.08
CA GLY A 573 1.50 -3.90 -2.63
C GLY A 573 2.93 -3.60 -2.20
N GLY A 574 3.51 -2.48 -2.64
CA GLY A 574 4.78 -1.98 -2.10
C GLY A 574 4.51 -1.09 -0.89
N GLY A 575 4.85 -1.56 0.31
CA GLY A 575 4.80 -0.77 1.54
C GLY A 575 6.07 0.05 1.70
N PHE A 576 5.93 1.37 1.76
CA PHE A 576 7.00 2.29 2.15
C PHE A 576 6.91 2.54 3.66
N GLY A 577 7.93 2.11 4.40
CA GLY A 577 8.13 2.46 5.81
C GLY A 577 9.05 3.68 5.90
N GLY A 578 8.51 4.80 6.37
CA GLY A 578 9.27 6.02 6.66
C GLY A 578 9.60 6.12 8.15
N GLY A 579 10.88 6.31 8.46
CA GLY A 579 11.39 6.56 9.80
C GLY A 579 11.09 7.99 10.27
N GLY A 580 10.87 8.14 11.58
CA GLY A 580 10.69 9.42 12.24
C GLY A 580 12.03 10.05 12.65
N GLY A 581 12.13 11.37 12.47
CA GLY A 581 13.21 12.21 12.99
C GLY A 581 12.58 13.43 13.69
N GLY A 582 13.04 13.71 14.91
CA GLY A 582 12.54 14.80 15.75
C GLY A 582 13.03 16.16 15.27
N GLY A 583 12.13 17.16 15.30
CA GLY A 583 12.43 18.56 15.00
C GLY A 583 12.93 19.30 16.23
N GLY A 584 13.91 20.18 16.01
CA GLY A 584 14.32 21.25 16.92
C GLY A 584 14.40 22.55 16.14
N GLY A 585 14.10 23.68 16.80
CA GLY A 585 13.95 25.01 16.19
C GLY A 585 15.03 25.42 15.20
N GLY A 586 14.62 26.21 14.19
CA GLY A 586 15.48 26.67 13.10
C GLY A 586 15.89 28.13 13.21
N GLY A 587 16.96 28.53 12.53
CA GLY A 587 17.37 29.93 12.32
C GLY A 587 17.53 30.25 10.84
N SER A 588 17.52 31.53 10.48
CA SER A 588 17.78 32.01 9.12
C SER A 588 18.93 33.02 9.16
N SER A 589 19.88 32.95 8.24
CA SER A 589 21.04 33.86 8.20
C SER A 589 21.36 34.34 6.78
N GLY A 590 21.93 35.53 6.66
CA GLY A 590 22.31 36.12 5.37
C GLY A 590 23.54 37.03 5.52
N GLY A 591 24.45 36.97 4.54
CA GLY A 591 25.72 37.68 4.59
C GLY A 591 25.75 38.93 3.71
N PHE A 592 26.57 39.90 4.11
CA PHE A 592 26.80 41.15 3.38
C PHE A 592 28.28 41.58 3.40
#